data_AF-A0AAE4D8R3-F1
#
_entry.id   AF-A0AAE4D8R3-F1
#
_cell.length_a   1.000
_cell.length_b   1.000
_cell.length_c   1.000
_cell.angle_alpha   90.00
_cell.angle_beta   90.00
_cell.angle_gamma   90.00
#
_symmetry.space_group_name_H-M   'P 1'
#
loop_
_entity.id
_entity.type
_entity.pdbx_description
1 polymer ?
#
loop_
_entity_poly.entity_id
_entity_poly.type
_entity_poly.pdbx_seq_one_letter_code
_entity_poly.pdbx_strand_id
1 'polypeptide(L)'
;MKPVKPVKHPIPETFASTLNQYIQFIRLEKGLSDNSIASYKHDIGRYLTFIHDTIGLRDLGGVSMNHIHNYLQELTAMNLSTGSIARNISSIRGFHAFLMREKLTEANPAKMIDLPRQAKKLPAVLSVEEVDAILSAPDRSTLVGMRDAAILECLYGTGIRVSELIFLQMDQLFFDIGFLRVIG
;
A
#
# COMPACT_ATOMS: atom_id res chain seq x y z
N MET A 1 19.22 0.69 -14.40
CA MET A 1 18.28 -0.42 -14.10
C MET A 1 16.93 -0.03 -14.69
N LYS A 2 16.47 -0.67 -15.77
CA LYS A 2 15.23 -0.28 -16.44
C LYS A 2 14.05 -0.61 -15.51
N PRO A 3 13.06 0.28 -15.35
CA PRO A 3 11.87 -0.03 -14.57
C PRO A 3 11.15 -1.22 -15.24
N VAL A 4 10.96 -2.30 -14.50
CA VAL A 4 10.08 -3.39 -14.90
C VAL A 4 8.68 -2.77 -14.98
N LYS A 5 8.21 -2.51 -16.21
CA LYS A 5 6.84 -2.04 -16.43
C LYS A 5 5.90 -3.06 -15.78
N PRO A 6 4.92 -2.65 -14.97
CA PRO A 6 3.95 -3.58 -14.42
C PRO A 6 3.17 -4.14 -15.60
N VAL A 7 3.44 -5.40 -15.96
CA VAL A 7 2.61 -6.12 -16.91
C VAL A 7 1.24 -6.21 -16.27
N LYS A 8 0.25 -5.55 -16.87
CA LYS A 8 -1.16 -5.78 -16.55
C LYS A 8 -1.49 -7.19 -17.03
N HIS A 9 -1.15 -8.20 -16.24
CA HIS A 9 -1.71 -9.52 -16.48
C HIS A 9 -3.20 -9.41 -16.16
N PRO A 10 -4.10 -9.67 -17.12
CA PRO A 10 -5.51 -9.80 -16.80
C PRO A 10 -5.63 -10.90 -15.74
N ILE A 11 -6.36 -10.60 -14.67
CA ILE A 11 -6.65 -11.60 -13.63
C ILE A 11 -7.34 -12.77 -14.32
N PRO A 12 -6.92 -14.02 -14.08
CA PRO A 12 -7.56 -15.19 -14.67
C PRO A 12 -9.07 -15.17 -14.42
N GLU A 13 -9.87 -15.38 -15.45
CA GLU A 13 -11.34 -15.31 -15.36
C GLU A 13 -11.90 -16.25 -14.28
N THR A 14 -11.25 -17.40 -14.10
CA THR A 14 -11.53 -18.40 -13.06
C THR A 14 -11.51 -17.83 -11.64
N PHE A 15 -10.69 -16.81 -11.37
CA PHE A 15 -10.56 -16.19 -10.05
C PHE A 15 -11.11 -14.77 -9.97
N ALA A 16 -11.55 -14.18 -11.10
CA ALA A 16 -12.01 -12.80 -11.15
C ALA A 16 -13.22 -12.53 -10.25
N SER A 17 -14.20 -13.46 -10.24
CA SER A 17 -15.39 -13.35 -9.39
C SER A 17 -15.00 -13.33 -7.90
N THR A 18 -14.19 -14.30 -7.47
CA THR A 18 -13.74 -14.42 -6.08
C THR A 18 -12.92 -13.21 -5.62
N LEU A 19 -12.04 -12.68 -6.48
CA LEU A 19 -11.32 -11.45 -6.18
C LEU A 19 -12.29 -10.27 -6.01
N ASN A 20 -13.29 -10.12 -6.89
CA ASN A 20 -14.26 -9.04 -6.77
C ASN A 20 -15.07 -9.14 -5.47
N GLN A 21 -15.46 -10.34 -5.05
CA GLN A 21 -16.12 -10.56 -3.76
C GLN A 21 -15.21 -10.16 -2.59
N TYR A 22 -13.93 -10.53 -2.62
CA TYR A 22 -12.98 -10.12 -1.59
C TYR A 22 -12.80 -8.59 -1.54
N ILE A 23 -12.73 -7.93 -2.70
CA ILE A 23 -12.61 -6.47 -2.79
C ILE A 23 -13.85 -5.77 -2.23
N GLN A 24 -15.05 -6.29 -2.50
CA GLN A 24 -16.28 -5.77 -1.89
C GLN A 24 -16.30 -5.98 -0.38
N PHE A 25 -15.87 -7.15 0.08
CA PHE A 25 -15.75 -7.46 1.50
C PHE A 25 -14.84 -6.47 2.24
N ILE A 26 -13.60 -6.24 1.75
CA ILE A 26 -12.68 -5.30 2.42
C ILE A 26 -13.11 -3.83 2.29
N ARG A 27 -13.91 -3.49 1.28
CA ARG A 27 -14.50 -2.16 1.12
C ARG A 27 -15.62 -1.94 2.15
N LEU A 28 -16.58 -2.85 2.20
CA LEU A 28 -17.81 -2.67 2.98
C LEU A 28 -17.62 -3.04 4.45
N GLU A 29 -16.98 -4.17 4.75
CA GLU A 29 -16.88 -4.66 6.13
C GLU A 29 -15.65 -4.14 6.86
N LYS A 30 -14.54 -3.88 6.15
CA LYS A 30 -13.33 -3.35 6.77
C LYS A 30 -13.15 -1.84 6.60
N GLY A 31 -13.99 -1.18 5.80
CA GLY A 31 -13.93 0.26 5.58
C GLY A 31 -12.58 0.75 5.07
N LEU A 32 -11.83 -0.06 4.31
CA LEU A 32 -10.51 0.33 3.85
C LEU A 32 -10.59 1.46 2.82
N SER A 33 -9.61 2.38 2.88
CA SER A 33 -9.47 3.45 1.87
C SER A 33 -9.29 2.89 0.46
N ASP A 34 -9.67 3.66 -0.57
CA ASP A 34 -9.50 3.25 -1.97
C ASP A 34 -8.04 2.93 -2.33
N ASN A 35 -7.07 3.62 -1.72
CA ASN A 35 -5.64 3.34 -1.89
C ASN A 35 -5.24 1.98 -1.32
N SER A 36 -5.76 1.65 -0.14
CA SER A 36 -5.57 0.33 0.47
C SER A 36 -6.23 -0.75 -0.40
N ILE A 37 -7.46 -0.54 -0.86
CA ILE A 37 -8.17 -1.46 -1.75
C ILE A 37 -7.38 -1.70 -3.05
N ALA A 38 -6.89 -0.64 -3.69
CA ALA A 38 -6.10 -0.74 -4.91
C ALA A 38 -4.81 -1.55 -4.70
N SER A 39 -4.12 -1.33 -3.58
CA SER A 39 -2.91 -2.07 -3.21
C SER A 39 -3.21 -3.56 -3.02
N TYR A 40 -4.29 -3.89 -2.30
CA TYR A 40 -4.71 -5.28 -2.07
C TYR A 40 -5.15 -5.96 -3.37
N LYS A 41 -5.92 -5.27 -4.22
CA LYS A 41 -6.32 -5.78 -5.54
C LYS A 41 -5.12 -6.09 -6.42
N HIS A 42 -4.12 -5.22 -6.41
CA HIS A 42 -2.88 -5.41 -7.17
C HIS A 42 -2.06 -6.61 -6.66
N ASP A 43 -1.81 -6.66 -5.35
CA ASP A 43 -1.03 -7.73 -4.73
C ASP A 43 -1.73 -9.11 -4.94
N ILE A 44 -3.05 -9.21 -4.69
CA ILE A 44 -3.80 -10.45 -4.89
C ILE A 44 -3.94 -10.80 -6.37
N GLY A 45 -4.17 -9.83 -7.26
CA GLY A 45 -4.26 -10.08 -8.69
C GLY A 45 -2.99 -10.75 -9.23
N ARG A 46 -1.82 -10.23 -8.86
CA ARG A 46 -0.52 -10.83 -9.22
C ARG A 46 -0.37 -12.25 -8.66
N TYR A 47 -0.74 -12.44 -7.40
CA TYR A 47 -0.70 -13.77 -6.77
C TYR A 47 -1.59 -14.78 -7.50
N LEU A 48 -2.83 -14.40 -7.84
CA LEU A 48 -3.77 -15.26 -8.56
C LEU A 48 -3.28 -15.61 -9.97
N THR A 49 -2.67 -14.65 -10.68
CA THR A 49 -2.00 -14.92 -11.96
C THR A 49 -0.89 -15.95 -11.79
N PHE A 50 -0.02 -15.82 -10.77
CA PHE A 50 1.04 -16.81 -10.52
C PHE A 50 0.48 -18.21 -10.22
N ILE A 51 -0.55 -18.31 -9.37
CA ILE A 51 -1.20 -19.59 -9.06
C ILE A 51 -1.79 -20.24 -10.32
N HIS A 52 -2.36 -19.43 -11.20
CA HIS A 52 -2.96 -19.92 -12.43
C HIS A 52 -1.94 -20.31 -13.50
N ASP A 53 -1.02 -19.40 -13.84
CA ASP A 53 -0.15 -19.51 -15.01
C ASP A 53 1.11 -20.34 -14.70
N THR A 54 1.68 -20.18 -13.50
CA THR A 54 2.94 -20.84 -13.12
C THR A 54 2.70 -22.14 -12.38
N ILE A 55 1.78 -22.16 -11.41
CA ILE A 55 1.48 -23.39 -10.65
C ILE A 55 0.46 -24.27 -11.39
N GLY A 56 -0.38 -23.68 -12.24
CA GLY A 56 -1.36 -24.44 -13.03
C GLY A 56 -2.66 -24.76 -12.28
N LEU A 57 -2.89 -24.18 -11.10
CA LEU A 57 -4.13 -24.42 -10.36
C LEU A 57 -5.29 -23.62 -10.95
N ARG A 58 -6.47 -24.24 -10.96
CA ARG A 58 -7.74 -23.63 -11.36
C ARG A 58 -8.72 -23.48 -10.20
N ASP A 59 -8.39 -24.10 -9.07
CA ASP A 59 -9.15 -24.06 -7.83
C ASP A 59 -8.27 -23.53 -6.69
N LEU A 60 -8.86 -22.70 -5.83
CA LEU A 60 -8.20 -22.10 -4.67
C LEU A 60 -8.11 -23.08 -3.49
N GLY A 61 -8.96 -24.11 -3.45
CA GLY A 61 -8.88 -25.19 -2.46
C GLY A 61 -7.60 -26.02 -2.57
N GLY A 62 -7.05 -26.16 -3.78
CA GLY A 62 -5.77 -26.84 -4.04
C GLY A 62 -4.52 -26.04 -3.67
N VAL A 63 -4.65 -24.80 -3.19
CA VAL A 63 -3.49 -23.97 -2.83
C VAL A 63 -2.85 -24.48 -1.54
N SER A 64 -1.57 -24.84 -1.60
CA SER A 64 -0.76 -25.24 -0.46
C SER A 64 0.16 -24.12 0.02
N MET A 65 0.71 -24.27 1.23
CA MET A 65 1.75 -23.40 1.76
C MET A 65 3.00 -23.36 0.86
N ASN A 66 3.35 -24.48 0.20
CA ASN A 66 4.48 -24.55 -0.73
C ASN A 66 4.25 -23.68 -1.98
N HIS A 67 3.03 -23.63 -2.51
CA HIS A 67 2.72 -22.76 -3.65
C HIS A 67 2.91 -21.27 -3.29
N ILE A 68 2.57 -20.90 -2.05
CA ILE A 68 2.79 -19.53 -1.58
C ILE A 68 4.29 -19.26 -1.39
N HIS A 69 5.08 -20.21 -0.88
CA HIS A 69 6.54 -20.06 -0.80
C HIS A 69 7.17 -19.85 -2.18
N ASN A 70 6.75 -20.61 -3.18
CA ASN A 70 7.22 -20.43 -4.56
C ASN A 70 6.90 -19.03 -5.09
N TYR A 71 5.70 -18.51 -4.78
CA TYR A 71 5.35 -17.12 -5.12
C TYR A 71 6.25 -16.10 -4.41
N LEU A 72 6.54 -16.28 -3.12
CA LEU A 72 7.43 -15.38 -2.38
C LEU A 72 8.86 -15.41 -2.94
N GLN A 73 9.33 -16.57 -3.42
CA GLN A 73 10.61 -16.68 -4.12
C GLN A 73 10.60 -15.89 -5.44
N GLU A 74 9.50 -15.94 -6.19
CA GLU A 74 9.33 -15.14 -7.41
C GLU A 74 9.38 -13.63 -7.12
N LEU A 75 8.68 -13.16 -6.08
CA LEU A 75 8.74 -11.76 -5.64
C LEU A 75 10.15 -11.34 -5.25
N THR A 76 10.91 -12.24 -4.61
CA THR A 76 12.30 -12.00 -4.24
C THR A 76 13.18 -11.92 -5.49
N ALA A 77 12.99 -12.82 -6.46
CA ALA A 77 13.71 -12.79 -7.74
C ALA A 77 13.42 -11.51 -8.56
N MET A 78 12.23 -10.93 -8.41
CA MET A 78 11.86 -9.63 -8.96
C MET A 78 12.49 -8.43 -8.22
N ASN A 79 13.33 -8.66 -7.19
CA ASN A 79 13.94 -7.63 -6.35
C ASN A 79 12.92 -6.69 -5.67
N LEU A 80 11.76 -7.21 -5.25
CA LEU A 80 10.85 -6.43 -4.42
C LEU A 80 11.48 -6.16 -3.05
N SER A 81 11.19 -4.97 -2.50
CA SER A 81 11.61 -4.66 -1.13
C SER A 81 10.98 -5.62 -0.11
N THR A 82 11.66 -5.85 1.00
CA THR A 82 11.11 -6.61 2.15
C THR A 82 9.78 -6.01 2.65
N GLY A 83 9.64 -4.69 2.54
CA GLY A 83 8.39 -3.95 2.72
C GLY A 83 7.24 -4.48 1.86
N SER A 84 7.49 -4.53 0.55
CA SER A 84 6.53 -4.99 -0.44
C SER A 84 6.18 -6.46 -0.28
N ILE A 85 7.16 -7.31 0.06
CA ILE A 85 6.93 -8.75 0.31
C ILE A 85 6.06 -8.96 1.55
N ALA A 86 6.37 -8.27 2.65
CA ALA A 86 5.55 -8.34 3.88
C ALA A 86 4.10 -7.90 3.65
N ARG A 87 3.89 -6.86 2.83
CA ARG A 87 2.55 -6.42 2.41
C ARG A 87 1.84 -7.50 1.59
N ASN A 88 2.53 -8.12 0.62
CA ASN A 88 1.97 -9.22 -0.17
C ASN A 88 1.54 -10.40 0.73
N ILE A 89 2.37 -10.79 1.71
CA ILE A 89 2.00 -11.84 2.68
C ILE A 89 0.75 -11.45 3.47
N SER A 90 0.65 -10.19 3.90
CA SER A 90 -0.51 -9.69 4.63
C SER A 90 -1.78 -9.72 3.77
N SER A 91 -1.68 -9.30 2.51
CA SER A 91 -2.75 -9.37 1.52
C SER A 91 -3.21 -10.81 1.32
N ILE A 92 -2.29 -11.75 1.04
CA ILE A 92 -2.57 -13.17 0.81
C ILE A 92 -3.23 -13.81 2.03
N ARG A 93 -2.73 -13.52 3.24
CA ARG A 93 -3.31 -14.04 4.48
C ARG A 93 -4.73 -13.55 4.68
N GLY A 94 -5.00 -12.27 4.41
CA GLY A 94 -6.34 -11.69 4.48
C GLY A 94 -7.30 -12.30 3.45
N PHE A 95 -6.82 -12.56 2.23
CA PHE A 95 -7.59 -13.20 1.17
C PHE A 95 -7.97 -14.63 1.52
N HIS A 96 -7.01 -15.48 1.92
CA HIS A 96 -7.32 -16.87 2.33
C HIS A 96 -8.16 -16.95 3.61
N ALA A 97 -8.05 -15.98 4.51
CA ALA A 97 -8.96 -15.88 5.66
C ALA A 97 -10.40 -15.57 5.23
N PHE A 98 -10.57 -14.72 4.21
CA PHE A 98 -11.87 -14.46 3.60
C PHE A 98 -12.43 -15.71 2.90
N LEU A 99 -11.64 -16.44 2.11
CA LEU A 99 -12.09 -17.68 1.47
C LEU A 99 -12.60 -18.71 2.46
N MET A 100 -11.86 -18.89 3.58
CA MET A 100 -12.26 -19.80 4.65
C MET A 100 -13.56 -19.34 5.33
N ARG A 101 -13.71 -18.03 5.56
CA ARG A 101 -14.93 -17.44 6.15
C ARG A 101 -16.15 -17.67 5.26
N GLU A 102 -16.00 -17.50 3.96
CA GLU A 102 -17.06 -17.73 2.96
C GLU A 102 -17.24 -19.22 2.60
N LYS A 103 -16.54 -20.12 3.31
CA LYS A 103 -16.57 -21.59 3.10
C LYS A 103 -16.20 -22.02 1.68
N LEU A 104 -15.39 -21.21 0.99
CA LEU A 104 -14.84 -21.52 -0.33
C LEU A 104 -13.61 -22.43 -0.23
N THR A 105 -12.92 -22.43 0.91
CA THR A 105 -11.81 -23.34 1.22
C THR A 105 -11.94 -23.85 2.66
N GLU A 106 -11.40 -25.04 2.93
CA GLU A 106 -11.47 -25.66 4.27
C GLU A 106 -10.42 -25.09 5.24
N ALA A 107 -9.30 -24.59 4.72
CA ALA A 107 -8.19 -24.09 5.51
C ALA A 107 -7.55 -22.85 4.88
N ASN A 108 -6.82 -22.10 5.71
CA ASN A 108 -5.99 -20.98 5.28
C ASN A 108 -4.51 -21.41 5.17
N PRO A 109 -3.99 -21.68 3.96
CA PRO A 109 -2.60 -22.10 3.74
C PRO A 109 -1.57 -21.02 4.07
N ALA A 110 -2.00 -19.77 4.21
CA ALA A 110 -1.14 -18.61 4.52
C ALA A 110 -1.01 -18.31 6.02
N LYS A 111 -1.71 -19.06 6.88
CA LYS A 111 -1.77 -18.79 8.32
C LYS A 111 -0.40 -18.90 9.01
N MET A 112 0.41 -19.87 8.60
CA MET A 112 1.71 -20.19 9.21
C MET A 112 2.91 -19.59 8.46
N ILE A 113 2.67 -18.75 7.45
CA ILE A 113 3.75 -18.11 6.69
C ILE A 113 4.34 -16.98 7.51
N ASP A 114 5.63 -17.06 7.82
CA ASP A 114 6.33 -16.00 8.54
C ASP A 114 6.46 -14.74 7.69
N LEU A 115 6.23 -13.58 8.32
CA LEU A 115 6.54 -12.32 7.69
C LEU A 115 8.06 -12.14 7.73
N PRO A 116 8.70 -11.76 6.60
CA PRO A 116 10.12 -11.45 6.62
C PRO A 116 10.35 -10.35 7.63
N ARG A 117 11.34 -10.54 8.51
CA ARG A 117 11.76 -9.50 9.46
C ARG A 117 12.22 -8.31 8.64
N GLN A 118 11.41 -7.26 8.61
CA GLN A 118 11.86 -5.99 8.11
C GLN A 118 12.95 -5.51 9.06
N ALA A 119 14.17 -5.37 8.56
CA ALA A 119 15.16 -4.57 9.26
C ALA A 119 14.51 -3.19 9.45
N LYS A 120 14.32 -2.79 10.71
CA LYS A 120 13.86 -1.44 11.03
C LYS A 120 14.94 -0.50 10.53
N LYS A 121 14.79 0.03 9.31
CA LYS A 121 15.55 1.21 8.91
C LYS A 121 15.08 2.31 9.84
N LEU A 122 15.99 2.82 10.66
CA LEU A 122 15.73 4.07 11.34
C LEU A 122 15.37 5.10 10.27
N PRO A 123 14.29 5.89 10.46
CA PRO A 123 14.02 7.00 9.58
C PRO A 123 15.28 7.84 9.45
N ALA A 124 15.67 8.18 8.22
CA ALA A 124 16.66 9.22 8.05
C ALA A 124 16.02 10.52 8.57
N VAL A 125 16.65 11.12 9.57
CA VAL A 125 16.24 12.43 10.09
C VAL A 125 17.07 13.49 9.40
N LEU A 126 16.43 14.60 9.06
CA LEU A 126 17.13 15.76 8.51
C LEU A 126 17.88 16.46 9.64
N SER A 127 19.08 16.97 9.35
CA SER A 127 19.76 17.91 10.24
C SER A 127 19.06 19.26 10.25
N VAL A 128 19.36 20.11 11.23
CA VAL A 128 18.80 21.46 11.30
C VAL A 128 19.17 22.26 10.04
N GLU A 129 20.41 22.11 9.58
CA GLU A 129 20.93 22.77 8.39
C GLU A 129 20.23 22.30 7.10
N GLU A 130 19.91 21.00 7.01
CA GLU A 130 19.14 20.46 5.89
C GLU A 130 17.69 20.99 5.90
N VAL A 131 17.08 21.11 7.07
CA VAL A 131 15.75 21.72 7.22
C VAL A 131 15.77 23.18 6.80
N ASP A 132 16.74 23.97 7.29
CA ASP A 132 16.88 25.39 6.95
C ASP A 132 17.08 25.59 5.44
N ALA A 133 17.88 24.72 4.80
CA ALA A 133 18.08 24.73 3.36
C ALA A 133 16.79 24.42 2.59
N ILE A 134 15.98 23.47 3.05
CA ILE A 134 14.68 23.14 2.44
C ILE A 134 13.70 24.30 2.58
N LEU A 135 13.56 24.87 3.79
CA LEU A 135 12.63 25.98 4.07
C LEU A 135 12.99 27.27 3.30
N SER A 136 14.28 27.45 3.00
CA SER A 136 14.79 28.62 2.27
C SER A 136 14.83 28.44 0.74
N ALA A 137 14.60 27.22 0.24
CA ALA A 137 14.69 26.90 -1.19
C ALA A 137 13.65 27.62 -2.09
N PRO A 138 12.39 27.84 -1.68
CA PRO A 138 11.39 28.46 -2.57
C PRO A 138 11.62 29.96 -2.82
N ASP A 139 11.53 30.38 -4.09
CA ASP A 139 11.59 31.79 -4.48
C ASP A 139 10.27 32.53 -4.15
N ARG A 140 10.25 33.19 -2.99
CA ARG A 140 9.11 33.94 -2.47
C ARG A 140 8.73 35.19 -3.29
N SER A 141 9.49 35.54 -4.33
CA SER A 141 9.10 36.61 -5.27
C SER A 141 8.06 36.15 -6.30
N THR A 142 7.85 34.83 -6.44
CA THR A 142 6.88 34.25 -7.38
C THR A 142 5.67 33.67 -6.65
N LEU A 143 4.50 33.66 -7.29
CA LEU A 143 3.30 33.04 -6.71
C LEU A 143 3.51 31.55 -6.40
N VAL A 144 4.24 30.84 -7.25
CA VAL A 144 4.57 29.42 -7.05
C VAL A 144 5.46 29.24 -5.84
N GLY A 145 6.53 30.04 -5.70
CA GLY A 145 7.44 29.92 -4.56
C GLY A 145 6.82 30.39 -3.24
N MET A 146 5.91 31.37 -3.25
CA MET A 146 5.12 31.72 -2.06
C MET A 146 4.24 30.55 -1.59
N ARG A 147 3.59 29.87 -2.53
CA ARG A 147 2.80 28.65 -2.25
C ARG A 147 3.69 27.54 -1.69
N ASP A 148 4.80 27.26 -2.35
CA ASP A 148 5.71 26.17 -1.97
C ASP A 148 6.34 26.44 -0.58
N ALA A 149 6.67 27.70 -0.28
CA ALA A 149 7.10 28.11 1.06
C ALA A 149 6.00 27.85 2.10
N ALA A 150 4.75 28.27 1.84
CA ALA A 150 3.65 28.02 2.77
C ALA A 150 3.40 26.51 3.01
N ILE A 151 3.54 25.69 1.98
CA ILE A 151 3.45 24.22 2.08
C ILE A 151 4.53 23.66 3.00
N LEU A 152 5.79 24.05 2.78
CA LEU A 152 6.93 23.55 3.57
C LEU A 152 6.87 24.01 5.03
N GLU A 153 6.55 25.28 5.26
CA GLU A 153 6.39 25.86 6.60
C GLU A 153 5.22 25.19 7.35
N CYS A 154 4.11 24.89 6.66
CA CYS A 154 2.97 24.20 7.28
C CYS A 154 3.33 22.75 7.65
N LEU A 155 4.00 22.01 6.76
CA LEU A 155 4.51 20.66 7.04
C LEU A 155 5.43 20.66 8.25
N TYR A 156 6.38 21.60 8.29
CA TYR A 156 7.37 21.69 9.36
C TYR A 156 6.75 22.14 10.70
N GLY A 157 5.93 23.19 10.67
CA GLY A 157 5.36 23.81 11.87
C GLY A 157 4.23 23.01 12.52
N THR A 158 3.52 22.16 11.78
CA THR A 158 2.33 21.45 12.28
C THR A 158 2.46 19.93 12.29
N GLY A 159 3.40 19.36 11.53
CA GLY A 159 3.52 17.92 11.36
C GLY A 159 2.35 17.27 10.61
N ILE A 160 1.52 18.07 9.92
CA ILE A 160 0.43 17.61 9.06
C ILE A 160 0.94 16.64 7.98
N ARG A 161 0.16 15.61 7.63
CA ARG A 161 0.52 14.70 6.53
C ARG A 161 0.33 15.39 5.19
N VAL A 162 1.15 15.03 4.20
CA VAL A 162 1.04 15.55 2.82
C VAL A 162 -0.38 15.37 2.27
N SER A 163 -1.01 14.22 2.52
CA SER A 163 -2.38 13.95 2.08
C SER A 163 -3.40 14.87 2.74
N GLU A 164 -3.19 15.28 3.99
CA GLU A 164 -4.08 16.20 4.70
C GLU A 164 -3.87 17.62 4.19
N LEU A 165 -2.62 18.04 3.96
CA LEU A 165 -2.26 19.38 3.49
C LEU A 165 -2.85 19.72 2.12
N ILE A 166 -2.80 18.78 1.17
CA ILE A 166 -3.29 19.03 -0.20
C ILE A 166 -4.81 19.20 -0.27
N PHE A 167 -5.55 18.81 0.78
CA PHE A 167 -7.00 18.99 0.88
C PHE A 167 -7.42 20.07 1.88
N LEU A 168 -6.45 20.76 2.50
CA LEU A 168 -6.70 21.82 3.48
C LEU A 168 -7.42 23.00 2.83
N GLN A 169 -8.50 23.45 3.48
CA GLN A 169 -9.32 24.56 3.00
C GLN A 169 -9.20 25.78 3.92
N MET A 170 -9.55 26.97 3.41
CA MET A 170 -9.41 28.22 4.15
C MET A 170 -10.30 28.30 5.40
N ASP A 171 -11.46 27.63 5.40
CA ASP A 171 -12.39 27.55 6.53
C ASP A 171 -11.90 26.65 7.67
N GLN A 172 -10.81 25.92 7.44
CA GLN A 172 -10.14 25.06 8.41
C GLN A 172 -8.94 25.75 9.08
N LEU A 173 -8.62 26.99 8.68
CA LEU A 173 -7.52 27.78 9.20
C LEU A 173 -8.03 28.83 10.19
N PHE A 174 -7.66 28.69 11.46
CA PHE A 174 -8.07 29.61 12.51
C PHE A 174 -6.87 30.43 12.98
N PHE A 175 -6.49 31.43 12.18
CA PHE A 175 -5.28 32.23 12.39
C PHE A 175 -5.29 32.98 13.74
N ASP A 176 -6.43 33.49 14.18
CA ASP A 176 -6.56 34.27 15.42
C ASP A 176 -6.19 33.47 16.68
N ILE A 177 -6.37 32.15 16.62
CA ILE A 177 -6.15 31.21 17.72
C ILE A 177 -5.00 30.23 17.43
N GLY A 178 -4.35 30.37 16.27
CA GLY A 178 -3.12 29.65 15.92
C GLY A 178 -3.27 28.15 15.71
N PHE A 179 -4.44 27.66 15.26
CA PHE A 179 -4.58 26.25 14.90
C PHE A 179 -5.25 26.04 13.54
N LEU A 180 -5.02 24.86 12.97
CA LEU A 180 -5.72 24.36 11.81
C LEU A 180 -6.42 23.05 12.13
N ARG A 181 -7.53 22.76 11.43
CA ARG A 181 -8.29 21.53 11.59
C ARG A 181 -8.17 20.65 10.35
N VAL A 182 -7.69 19.42 10.53
CA VAL A 182 -7.59 18.41 9.46
C VAL A 182 -8.38 17.16 9.80
N ILE A 183 -8.82 16.45 8.76
CA ILE A 183 -9.46 15.14 8.89
C ILE A 183 -8.43 14.10 8.47
N GLY A 184 -8.06 13.22 9.40
CA GLY A 184 -7.15 12.10 9.17
C GLY A 184 -7.87 10.80 8.80
#